data_AF-A0A3C1Z3P0-F1
#
_entry.id   AF-A0A3C1Z3P0-F1
#
_cell.length_a   1.000
_cell.length_b   1.000
_cell.length_c   1.000
_cell.angle_alpha   90.00
_cell.angle_beta   90.00
_cell.angle_gamma   90.00
#
_symmetry.space_group_name_H-M   'P 1'
#
loop_
_entity.id
_entity.type
_entity.pdbx_description
1 polymer ?
#
loop_
_entity_poly.entity_id
_entity_poly.type
_entity_poly.pdbx_seq_one_letter_code
_entity_poly.pdbx_strand_id
1 'polypeptide(L)'
;MNILIIEPFASGHHGKYLQWITSVILARGHHIQLGIFKESLDHPSIRELLSSCGPNLSVISAPTRSYASVEGRLWSMGREMLKFRR
;
A
#
# COMPACT_ATOMS: atom_id res chain seq x y z
N MET A 1 2.89 -18.59 -2.04
CA MET A 1 3.64 -17.57 -2.81
C MET A 1 3.47 -16.22 -2.12
N ASN A 2 4.49 -15.37 -2.18
CA ASN A 2 4.45 -14.02 -1.61
C ASN A 2 4.17 -13.02 -2.72
N ILE A 3 3.18 -12.16 -2.53
CA ILE A 3 2.76 -11.15 -3.51
C ILE A 3 2.98 -9.77 -2.90
N LEU A 4 3.73 -8.93 -3.60
CA LEU A 4 3.91 -7.53 -3.25
C LEU A 4 2.86 -6.70 -3.98
N ILE A 5 2.00 -6.02 -3.23
CA ILE A 5 1.09 -5.00 -3.76
C ILE A 5 1.64 -3.66 -3.34
N ILE A 6 1.74 -2.72 -4.27
CA ILE A 6 2.20 -1.38 -3.95
C ILE A 6 1.09 -0.38 -4.30
N GLU A 7 0.50 0.19 -3.26
CA GLU A 7 -0.53 1.22 -3.33
C GLU A 7 -0.10 2.34 -2.37
N PRO A 8 0.68 3.32 -2.85
CA PRO A 8 1.27 4.34 -1.99
C PRO A 8 0.19 5.22 -1.35
N PHE A 9 -0.95 5.43 -2.02
CA PHE A 9 -1.92 6.40 -1.56
C PHE A 9 -3.36 5.89 -1.69
N ALA A 10 -3.93 5.46 -0.56
CA ALA A 10 -5.32 5.06 -0.49
C ALA A 10 -6.21 6.29 -0.30
N SER A 11 -6.72 6.83 -1.41
CA SER A 11 -7.75 7.88 -1.40
C SER A 11 -8.94 7.49 -2.27
N GLY A 12 -10.12 8.04 -1.96
CA GLY A 12 -11.35 7.73 -2.69
C GLY A 12 -11.65 6.23 -2.72
N HIS A 13 -11.88 5.67 -3.90
CA HIS A 13 -12.26 4.28 -4.07
C HIS A 13 -11.11 3.27 -4.01
N HIS A 14 -9.85 3.72 -4.03
CA HIS A 14 -8.67 2.85 -4.10
C HIS A 14 -8.63 1.84 -2.94
N GLY A 15 -8.97 2.30 -1.74
CA GLY A 15 -8.97 1.43 -0.57
C GLY A 15 -9.97 0.27 -0.64
N LYS A 16 -11.12 0.45 -1.31
CA LYS A 16 -12.08 -0.66 -1.54
C LYS A 16 -11.58 -1.66 -2.58
N TYR A 17 -10.96 -1.18 -3.65
CA TYR A 17 -10.34 -2.06 -4.64
C TYR A 17 -9.19 -2.87 -4.03
N LEU A 18 -8.37 -2.21 -3.21
CA LEU A 18 -7.30 -2.87 -2.48
C LEU A 18 -7.85 -3.93 -1.53
N GLN A 19 -8.95 -3.65 -0.82
CA GLN A 19 -9.62 -4.63 0.02
C GLN A 19 -10.08 -5.86 -0.78
N TRP A 20 -10.75 -5.64 -1.91
CA TRP A 20 -11.24 -6.71 -2.78
C TRP A 20 -10.12 -7.57 -3.37
N ILE A 21 -9.07 -6.96 -3.94
CA ILE A 21 -7.99 -7.75 -4.54
C ILE A 21 -7.20 -8.53 -3.48
N THR A 22 -6.98 -7.92 -2.31
CA THR A 22 -6.27 -8.55 -1.20
C THR A 22 -7.05 -9.77 -0.69
N SER A 23 -8.38 -9.66 -0.53
CA SER A 23 -9.20 -10.80 -0.08
C SER A 23 -9.18 -11.97 -1.07
N VAL A 24 -9.24 -11.71 -2.38
CA VAL A 24 -9.15 -12.75 -3.41
C VAL A 24 -7.79 -13.45 -3.41
N ILE A 25 -6.70 -12.71 -3.22
CA ILE A 25 -5.35 -13.26 -3.18
C ILE A 25 -5.16 -14.12 -1.92
N LEU A 26 -5.61 -13.63 -0.76
CA LEU A 26 -5.52 -14.37 0.51
C LEU A 26 -6.37 -15.65 0.48
N ALA A 27 -7.56 -15.60 -0.11
CA ALA A 27 -8.44 -16.77 -0.26
C ALA A 27 -7.80 -17.90 -1.09
N ARG A 28 -6.78 -17.58 -1.92
CA ARG A 28 -5.99 -18.56 -2.68
C ARG A 28 -4.77 -19.10 -1.93
N GLY A 29 -4.64 -18.78 -0.63
CA GLY A 29 -3.52 -19.24 0.21
C GLY A 29 -2.19 -18.54 -0.08
N HIS A 30 -2.23 -17.33 -0.65
CA HIS A 30 -1.04 -16.51 -0.84
C HIS A 30 -0.82 -15.58 0.35
N HIS A 31 0.43 -15.16 0.56
CA HIS A 31 0.78 -14.13 1.54
C HIS A 31 0.96 -12.81 0.81
N ILE A 32 0.56 -11.71 1.45
CA ILE A 32 0.63 -10.38 0.85
C ILE A 32 1.57 -9.49 1.67
N GLN A 33 2.40 -8.75 0.95
CA GLN A 33 3.14 -7.61 1.46
C GLN A 33 2.54 -6.36 0.82
N LEU A 34 1.99 -5.46 1.62
CA LEU A 34 1.41 -4.22 1.16
C LEU A 34 2.37 -3.06 1.38
N GLY A 35 2.93 -2.53 0.29
CA GLY A 35 3.67 -1.28 0.27
C GLY A 35 2.72 -0.08 0.20
N ILE A 36 2.71 0.75 1.24
CA ILE A 36 1.77 1.88 1.37
C ILE A 36 2.42 3.03 2.16
N PHE A 37 2.01 4.29 1.92
CA PHE A 37 2.47 5.39 2.77
C PHE A 37 1.76 5.39 4.12
N LYS A 38 2.45 5.88 5.16
CA LYS A 38 1.90 5.95 6.52
C LYS A 38 0.57 6.71 6.59
N GLU A 39 0.38 7.81 5.83
CA GLU A 39 -0.88 8.58 5.92
C GLU A 39 -2.09 7.78 5.44
N SER A 40 -1.86 6.78 4.57
CA SER A 40 -2.94 5.96 4.03
C SER A 40 -3.37 4.83 4.98
N LEU A 41 -2.60 4.56 6.04
CA LEU A 41 -2.97 3.58 7.07
C LEU A 41 -4.20 4.02 7.87
N ASP A 42 -4.47 5.33 7.92
CA ASP A 42 -5.63 5.88 8.60
C ASP A 42 -6.93 5.79 7.79
N HIS A 43 -6.85 5.40 6.52
CA HIS A 43 -8.03 5.28 5.67
C HIS A 43 -8.94 4.14 6.17
N PRO A 44 -10.27 4.34 6.32
CA PRO A 44 -11.18 3.36 6.92
C PRO A 44 -11.11 1.97 6.30
N SER A 45 -11.07 1.87 4.97
CA SER A 45 -10.99 0.58 4.28
C SER A 45 -9.63 -0.13 4.45
N ILE A 46 -8.55 0.62 4.72
CA ILE A 46 -7.24 0.04 5.00
C ILE A 46 -7.25 -0.52 6.42
N ARG A 47 -7.81 0.21 7.38
CA ARG A 47 -8.01 -0.29 8.75
C ARG A 47 -8.87 -1.56 8.76
N GLU A 48 -9.96 -1.55 8.00
CA GLU A 48 -10.84 -2.71 7.84
C GLU A 48 -10.08 -3.90 7.23
N LEU A 49 -9.31 -3.66 6.17
CA LEU A 49 -8.45 -4.68 5.56
C LEU A 49 -7.45 -5.28 6.57
N LEU A 50 -6.74 -4.43 7.32
CA LEU A 50 -5.76 -4.87 8.31
C LEU A 50 -6.41 -5.66 9.46
N SER A 51 -7.62 -5.28 9.87
CA SER A 51 -8.36 -5.99 10.91
C SER A 51 -8.89 -7.36 10.46
N SER A 52 -9.19 -7.52 9.17
CA SER A 52 -9.84 -8.71 8.62
C SER A 52 -8.88 -9.77 8.09
N CYS A 53 -7.64 -9.39 7.73
CA CYS A 53 -6.74 -10.24 6.96
C CYS A 53 -5.66 -10.98 7.78
N GLY A 54 -5.65 -10.82 9.11
CA GLY A 54 -4.88 -11.65 10.03
C GLY A 54 -3.37 -11.75 9.71
N PRO A 55 -2.69 -12.86 10.05
CA PRO A 55 -1.23 -12.99 9.90
C PRO A 55 -0.74 -13.10 8.44
N ASN A 56 -1.65 -13.26 7.48
CA ASN A 56 -1.30 -13.49 6.07
C ASN A 56 -1.10 -12.18 5.28
N LEU A 57 -1.34 -11.03 5.93
CA LEU A 57 -1.08 -9.69 5.40
C LEU A 57 0.00 -9.01 6.24
N SER A 58 1.09 -8.60 5.60
CA SER A 58 2.13 -7.78 6.20
C SER A 58 2.16 -6.41 5.52
N VAL A 59 2.48 -5.37 6.29
CA VAL A 59 2.54 -4.00 5.79
C VAL A 59 3.98 -3.51 5.79
N ILE A 60 4.42 -2.98 4.66
CA ILE A 60 5.68 -2.28 4.50
C ILE A 60 5.34 -0.80 4.33
N SER A 61 5.39 -0.05 5.43
CA SER A 61 5.11 1.39 5.36
C SER A 61 6.35 2.20 5.02
N ALA A 62 6.27 3.04 3.99
CA ALA A 62 7.27 4.06 3.71
C ALA A 62 6.92 5.37 4.44
N PRO A 63 7.91 6.22 4.79
CA PRO A 63 7.64 7.53 5.37
C PRO A 63 6.71 8.36 4.48
N THR A 64 6.04 9.32 5.12
CA THR A 64 5.09 10.28 4.56
C THR A 64 5.59 10.90 3.24
N ARG A 65 4.67 11.24 2.33
CA ARG A 65 5.00 11.85 1.03
C ARG A 65 5.97 13.00 1.22
N SER A 66 7.20 12.82 0.76
CA SER A 66 8.11 13.94 0.55
C SER A 66 7.74 14.58 -0.78
N TYR A 67 7.13 15.76 -0.76
CA TYR A 67 6.93 16.55 -1.98
C TYR A 67 8.27 17.15 -2.37
N ALA A 68 9.04 16.49 -3.24
CA ALA A 68 10.16 17.12 -3.90
C ALA A 68 9.63 17.92 -5.10
N SER A 69 9.75 19.24 -5.07
CA SER A 69 9.52 20.09 -6.24
C SER A 69 10.72 19.97 -7.18
N VAL A 70 10.52 19.46 -8.39
CA VAL A 70 11.46 19.64 -9.50
C VAL A 70 10.88 20.74 -10.38
N GLU A 71 11.57 21.88 -10.46
CA GLU A 71 11.23 23.01 -11.34
C GLU A 71 9.79 23.55 -11.20
N GLY A 72 9.28 23.67 -9.97
CA GLY A 72 7.97 24.30 -9.71
C GLY A 72 6.76 23.50 -10.21
N ARG A 73 6.94 22.28 -10.72
CA ARG A 73 5.86 21.34 -11.02
C ARG A 73 5.73 20.32 -9.89
N LEU A 74 4.50 20.07 -9.49
CA LEU A 74 4.15 19.10 -8.46
C LEU A 74 4.21 17.70 -9.07
N TRP A 75 5.42 17.13 -9.16
CA TRP A 75 5.60 15.75 -9.56
C TRP A 75 5.39 14.88 -8.33
N SER A 76 4.31 14.08 -8.31
CA SER A 76 4.25 12.95 -7.38
C SER A 76 5.46 12.07 -7.71
N MET A 77 6.37 11.90 -6.75
CA MET A 77 7.56 11.06 -6.90
C MET A 77 7.14 9.60 -7.11
N GLY A 78 6.85 9.24 -8.35
CA GLY A 78 6.42 7.91 -8.77
C GLY A 78 7.57 6.94 -9.09
N ARG A 79 8.84 7.33 -8.87
CA ARG A 79 10.01 6.53 -9.29
C ARG A 79 11.01 6.13 -8.20
N GLU A 80 10.88 6.63 -6.98
CA GLU A 80 11.76 6.22 -5.87
C GLU A 80 11.13 5.16 -4.96
N MET A 81 10.18 4.42 -5.50
CA MET A 81 9.53 3.35 -4.76
C MET A 81 10.52 2.18 -4.59
N LEU A 82 11.14 2.16 -3.42
CA LEU A 82 11.84 1.03 -2.81
C LEU A 82 13.11 0.59 -3.56
N LYS A 83 14.23 1.28 -3.31
CA LYS A 83 15.54 0.61 -3.34
C LYS A 83 15.57 -0.42 -2.18
N PHE A 84 15.02 -1.60 -2.44
CA PHE A 84 15.15 -2.77 -1.58
C PHE A 84 16.56 -3.34 -1.81
N ARG A 85 17.51 -3.12 -0.88
CA ARG A 85 18.75 -3.89 -0.84
C ARG A 85 18.53 -5.06 0.12
N ARG A 86 18.71 -6.27 -0.41
CA ARG A 86 18.85 -7.50 0.39
C ARG A 86 20.10 -7.43 1.27
#